data_AF-A0A3D5HR02-F1
#
_entry.id   AF-A0A3D5HR02-F1
#
_cell.length_a   1.000
_cell.length_b   1.000
_cell.length_c   1.000
_cell.angle_alpha   90.00
_cell.angle_beta   90.00
_cell.angle_gamma   90.00
#
_symmetry.space_group_name_H-M   'P 1'
#
loop_
_entity.id
_entity.type
_entity.pdbx_description
1 polymer ?
#
loop_
_entity_poly.entity_id
_entity_poly.type
_entity_poly.pdbx_seq_one_letter_code
_entity_poly.pdbx_strand_id
1 'polypeptide(L)' 'MSIQIINKESQAYGAFNGGEIVENKPIGFPREGGPTKPYSSLFYWANAIAKVDSTIGLHPHEGFEIMSFVLKGT' A
#
# COMPACT_ATOMS: atom_id res chain seq x y z
N MET A 1 3.29 26.79 -7.65
CA MET A 1 3.49 25.53 -6.89
C MET A 1 4.24 24.57 -7.79
N SER A 2 5.30 23.94 -7.30
CA SER A 2 5.99 22.84 -8.00
C SER A 2 5.36 21.51 -7.62
N ILE A 3 5.21 20.61 -8.58
CA ILE A 3 4.83 19.22 -8.30
C ILE A 3 6.02 18.55 -7.60
N GLN A 4 5.76 17.93 -6.45
CA GLN A 4 6.74 17.10 -5.77
C GLN A 4 6.54 15.64 -6.20
N ILE A 5 7.60 15.02 -6.72
CA ILE A 5 7.61 13.60 -7.08
C ILE A 5 8.21 12.82 -5.90
N ILE A 6 7.49 11.79 -5.44
CA ILE A 6 7.96 10.87 -4.41
C ILE A 6 8.44 9.61 -5.11
N ASN A 7 9.74 9.33 -4.98
CA ASN A 7 10.35 8.16 -5.61
C ASN A 7 9.94 6.89 -4.87
N LYS A 8 9.86 5.77 -5.60
CA LYS A 8 9.40 4.49 -5.07
C LYS A 8 10.20 4.03 -3.85
N GLU A 9 11.51 4.25 -3.87
CA GLU A 9 12.48 3.86 -2.85
C GLU A 9 12.27 4.62 -1.52
N SER A 10 11.60 5.76 -1.58
CA SER A 10 11.26 6.56 -0.39
C SER A 10 9.91 6.19 0.22
N GLN A 11 9.08 5.41 -0.48
CA GLN A 11 7.76 5.01 0.01
C GLN A 11 7.88 3.95 1.11
N ALA A 12 6.86 3.85 1.97
CA ALA A 12 6.82 2.78 2.94
C ALA A 12 6.71 1.42 2.22
N TYR A 13 7.44 0.41 2.71
CA TYR A 13 7.47 -0.92 2.11
C TYR A 13 6.73 -1.92 3.02
N GLY A 14 6.06 -2.89 2.41
CA GLY A 14 5.41 -3.98 3.11
C GLY A 14 5.50 -5.29 2.33
N ALA A 15 5.26 -6.39 3.04
CA ALA A 15 5.22 -7.72 2.45
C ALA A 15 4.23 -8.60 3.21
N PHE A 16 3.53 -9.47 2.48
CA PHE A 16 2.73 -10.55 3.01
C PHE A 16 3.36 -11.89 2.62
N ASN A 17 3.09 -12.94 3.42
CA ASN A 17 3.53 -14.31 3.15
C ASN A 17 5.03 -14.40 2.81
N GLY A 18 5.89 -13.74 3.58
CA GLY A 18 7.35 -13.79 3.38
C GLY A 18 7.85 -13.11 2.08
N GLY A 19 7.04 -12.27 1.44
CA GLY A 19 7.41 -11.57 0.20
C GLY A 19 6.79 -12.14 -1.07
N GLU A 20 5.88 -13.11 -0.94
CA GLU A 20 5.06 -13.56 -2.08
C GLU A 20 4.17 -12.44 -2.61
N ILE A 21 3.71 -11.54 -1.74
CA ILE A 21 3.05 -10.29 -2.13
C ILE A 21 3.86 -9.15 -1.50
N VAL A 22 4.31 -8.21 -2.33
CA VAL A 22 5.07 -7.03 -1.89
C VAL A 22 4.29 -5.77 -2.23
N GLU A 23 4.41 -4.76 -1.38
CA GLU A 23 3.72 -3.50 -1.57
C GLU A 23 4.62 -2.30 -1.33
N ASN A 24 4.39 -1.26 -2.13
CA ASN A 24 4.94 0.06 -1.87
C ASN A 24 3.79 1.01 -1.59
N LYS A 25 3.92 1.80 -0.52
CA LYS A 25 2.86 2.62 0.04
C LYS A 25 3.22 4.10 -0.09
N PRO A 26 2.74 4.77 -1.16
CA PRO A 26 2.80 6.22 -1.23
C PRO A 26 2.16 6.90 -0.03
N ILE A 27 1.15 6.30 0.61
CA ILE A 27 0.60 6.72 1.91
C ILE A 27 0.47 5.46 2.78
N GLY A 28 1.39 5.28 3.72
CA GLY A 28 1.37 4.16 4.67
C GLY A 28 0.64 4.49 5.96
N PHE A 29 0.41 3.48 6.80
CA PHE A 29 -0.09 3.72 8.15
C PHE A 29 0.94 4.51 8.99
N PRO A 30 0.52 5.25 10.04
CA PRO A 30 1.41 6.14 10.80
C PRO A 30 2.70 5.50 11.35
N ARG A 31 2.69 4.18 11.56
CA ARG A 31 3.78 3.39 12.13
C ARG A 31 4.69 2.73 11.07
N GLU A 32 4.38 2.87 9.79
CA GLU A 32 5.16 2.31 8.67
C GLU A 32 6.17 3.30 8.07
N GLY A 33 6.12 4.57 8.47
CA GLY A 33 6.98 5.61 7.95
C GLY A 33 6.57 6.09 6.55
N GLY A 34 7.55 6.60 5.79
CA GLY A 34 7.34 7.25 4.49
C GLY A 34 7.23 8.78 4.59
N PRO A 35 7.43 9.51 3.48
CA PRO A 35 7.54 10.96 3.47
C PRO A 35 6.18 11.68 3.47
N THR A 36 5.09 10.97 3.25
CA THR A 36 3.74 11.52 3.08
C THR A 36 2.91 11.35 4.35
N LYS A 37 1.85 12.16 4.42
CA LYS A 37 0.82 12.07 5.46
C LYS A 37 -0.52 11.75 4.80
N PRO A 38 -1.50 11.21 5.55
CA PRO A 38 -2.88 11.13 5.11
C PRO A 38 -3.39 12.44 4.52
N TYR A 39 -4.22 12.34 3.48
CA TYR A 39 -4.86 13.48 2.84
C TYR A 39 -6.38 13.30 2.86
N SER A 40 -7.08 14.10 3.66
CA SER A 40 -8.52 13.96 3.87
C SER A 40 -8.87 12.51 4.30
N SER A 41 -9.83 11.86 3.63
CA SER A 41 -10.21 10.47 3.88
C SER A 41 -9.22 9.44 3.31
N LEU A 42 -8.24 9.84 2.48
CA LEU A 42 -7.23 8.93 1.95
C LEU A 42 -6.07 8.82 2.95
N PHE A 43 -6.16 7.86 3.85
CA PHE A 43 -5.15 7.60 4.88
C PHE A 43 -4.27 6.39 4.60
N TYR A 44 -4.56 5.62 3.55
CA TYR A 44 -3.75 4.49 3.10
C TYR A 44 -3.84 4.35 1.57
N TRP A 45 -2.70 4.17 0.91
CA TRP A 45 -2.60 3.87 -0.51
C TRP A 45 -1.36 3.00 -0.73
N ALA A 46 -1.58 1.80 -1.25
CA ALA A 46 -0.53 0.88 -1.68
C ALA A 46 -0.61 0.52 -3.18
N ASN A 47 0.54 0.24 -3.77
CA ASN A 47 0.65 -0.57 -4.98
C ASN A 47 1.22 -1.94 -4.59
N ALA A 48 0.38 -2.97 -4.69
CA ALA A 48 0.73 -4.35 -4.37
C ALA A 48 1.05 -5.16 -5.64
N ILE A 49 2.01 -6.08 -5.52
CA ILE A 49 2.42 -7.00 -6.58
C ILE A 49 2.56 -8.39 -5.97
N ALA A 50 1.76 -9.34 -6.46
CA ALA A 50 1.97 -10.77 -6.23
C ALA A 50 3.13 -11.27 -7.12
N LYS A 51 4.15 -11.86 -6.51
CA LYS A 51 5.30 -12.50 -7.18
C LYS A 51 5.00 -13.94 -7.58
N VAL A 52 4.08 -14.56 -6.86
CA VAL A 52 3.52 -15.90 -7.08
C VAL A 52 2.04 -15.85 -6.71
N ASP A 53 1.26 -16.83 -7.15
CA ASP A 53 -0.12 -17.00 -6.69
C ASP A 53 -0.11 -17.16 -5.17
N SER A 54 -0.81 -16.27 -4.47
CA SER A 54 -0.77 -16.17 -3.02
C SER A 54 -2.05 -15.52 -2.50
N THR A 55 -2.39 -15.79 -1.25
CA THR A 55 -3.62 -15.29 -0.61
C THR A 55 -3.27 -14.62 0.71
N ILE A 56 -3.72 -13.38 0.89
CA ILE A 56 -3.61 -12.71 2.19
C ILE A 56 -4.61 -13.38 3.15
N GLY A 57 -4.11 -13.83 4.30
CA GLY A 57 -4.93 -14.47 5.32
C GLY A 57 -6.02 -13.56 5.87
N LEU A 58 -7.06 -14.17 6.46
CA LEU A 58 -8.17 -13.45 7.08
C LEU A 58 -7.66 -12.54 8.21
N HIS A 59 -8.06 -11.27 8.19
CA HIS A 59 -7.73 -10.28 9.21
C HIS A 59 -8.85 -9.23 9.32
N PRO A 60 -9.00 -8.57 10.47
CA PRO A 60 -10.10 -7.65 10.69
C PRO A 60 -9.86 -6.28 10.04
N HIS A 61 -10.96 -5.64 9.64
CA HIS A 61 -11.04 -4.23 9.28
C HIS A 61 -12.28 -3.60 9.92
N GLU A 62 -12.18 -2.36 10.39
CA GLU A 62 -13.27 -1.65 11.06
C GLU A 62 -13.16 -0.15 10.81
N GLY A 63 -14.29 0.50 10.49
CA GLY A 63 -14.39 1.96 10.43
C GLY A 63 -13.88 2.63 9.14
N PHE A 64 -13.63 1.88 8.06
CA PHE A 64 -13.21 2.42 6.77
C PHE A 64 -13.60 1.51 5.58
N GLU A 65 -13.45 2.05 4.37
CA GLU A 65 -13.69 1.35 3.11
C GLU A 65 -12.37 0.95 2.44
N ILE A 66 -12.37 -0.18 1.73
CA ILE A 66 -11.24 -0.64 0.93
C ILE A 66 -11.67 -0.69 -0.53
N MET A 67 -10.86 -0.08 -1.40
CA MET A 67 -11.03 -0.12 -2.84
C MET A 67 -9.80 -0.73 -3.49
N SER A 68 -10.00 -1.77 -4.29
CA SER A 68 -8.93 -2.44 -5.03
C SER A 68 -9.09 -2.22 -6.53
N PHE A 69 -8.03 -1.77 -7.19
CA PHE A 69 -7.97 -1.62 -8.63
C PHE A 69 -7.01 -2.66 -9.20
N VAL A 70 -7.54 -3.68 -9.87
CA VAL A 70 -6.72 -4.72 -10.51
C VAL A 70 -6.18 -4.17 -11.84
N LEU A 71 -4.86 -3.94 -11.89
CA LEU A 71 -4.19 -3.45 -13.10
C LEU A 71 -3.69 -4.58 -14.01
N LYS A 72 -3.40 -5.76 -13.45
CA LYS A 72 -2.94 -6.96 -14.17
C LYS A 72 -3.20 -8.21 -13.31
N GLY A 73 -3.67 -9.28 -13.94
CA GLY A 73 -4.01 -10.53 -13.26
C GLY A 73 -5.48 -10.58 -12.84
N THR A 74 -5.78 -11.41 -11.84
CA THR A 74 -7.11 -11.63 -11.27
C THR A 74 -7.02 -11.83 -9.77
#